data_AF-A0A6M3KIH2-F1
#
_entry.id   AF-A0A6M3KIH2-F1
#
_cell.length_a   1.000
_cell.length_b   1.000
_cell.length_c   1.000
_cell.angle_alpha   90.00
_cell.angle_beta   90.00
_cell.angle_gamma   90.00
#
_symmetry.space_group_name_H-M   'P 1'
#
loop_
_entity.id
_entity.type
_entity.pdbx_description
1 polymer ?
#
loop_
_entity_poly.entity_id
_entity_poly.type
_entity_poly.pdbx_seq_one_letter_code
_entity_poly.pdbx_strand_id
1 'polypeptide(L)' 'MDKVLAGIFIVIGVILFAAAFGLVLAFPIMWTWNYTMPYLFSLKTITWGQAWCLNFLTGCLIKSTNTNYK' A
#
# COMPACT_ATOMS: atom_id res chain seq x y z
N MET A 1 -18.29 22.69 -14.59
CA MET A 1 -16.96 22.15 -14.22
C MET A 1 -16.39 21.50 -15.45
N ASP A 2 -15.27 22.00 -15.96
CA ASP A 2 -14.60 21.40 -17.11
C ASP A 2 -14.27 19.94 -16.80
N LYS A 3 -14.52 19.03 -17.75
CA LYS A 3 -14.30 17.58 -17.57
C LYS A 3 -12.86 17.27 -17.13
N VAL A 4 -11.90 18.10 -17.54
CA VAL A 4 -10.49 18.04 -17.14
C VAL A 4 -10.31 18.32 -15.65
N LEU A 5 -10.96 19.37 -15.13
CA LEU A 5 -10.89 19.72 -13.71
C LEU A 5 -11.51 18.63 -12.84
N ALA A 6 -12.65 18.08 -13.26
CA ALA A 6 -13.28 16.94 -12.58
C ALA A 6 -12.35 15.70 -12.55
N GLY A 7 -11.67 15.41 -13.68
CA GLY A 7 -10.70 14.31 -13.76
C GLY A 7 -9.53 14.45 -12.78
N ILE A 8 -8.97 15.66 -12.65
CA ILE A 8 -7.87 15.94 -11.72
C ILE A 8 -8.30 15.68 -10.27
N PHE A 9 -9.48 16.17 -9.87
CA PHE A 9 -9.99 15.95 -8.51
C PHE A 9 -10.22 14.47 -8.20
N ILE A 10 -10.72 13.70 -9.16
CA ILE A 10 -10.93 12.25 -8.99
C ILE A 10 -9.59 11.54 -8.76
N VAL A 11 -8.57 11.84 -9.57
CA VAL A 11 -7.24 11.21 -9.44
C VAL A 11 -6.63 11.51 -8.07
N ILE A 12 -6.66 12.78 -7.63
CA ILE A 12 -6.15 13.19 -6.32
C ILE A 12 -6.92 12.48 -5.20
N GLY A 13 -8.25 12.41 -5.31
CA GLY A 13 -9.10 11.71 -4.33
C GLY A 13 -8.76 10.23 -4.20
N VAL A 14 -8.52 9.53 -5.32
CA VAL A 14 -8.12 8.12 -5.33
C VAL A 14 -6.74 7.93 -4.69
N ILE A 15 -5.77 8.80 -4.98
CA ILE A 15 -4.43 8.73 -4.40
C ILE A 15 -4.49 8.91 -2.88
N LEU A 16 -5.23 9.92 -2.40
CA LEU A 16 -5.40 10.16 -0.97
C LEU A 16 -6.12 9.01 -0.27
N PHE A 17 -7.16 8.46 -0.90
CA PHE A 17 -7.88 7.31 -0.38
C PHE A 17 -6.97 6.07 -0.30
N ALA A 18 -6.21 5.77 -1.35
CA ALA A 18 -5.28 4.65 -1.36
C ALA A 18 -4.16 4.80 -0.31
N ALA A 19 -3.64 6.02 -0.12
CA ALA A 19 -2.64 6.30 0.92
C ALA A 19 -3.21 6.08 2.34
N ALA A 20 -4.42 6.59 2.60
CA ALA A 20 -5.11 6.43 3.88
C ALA A 20 -5.47 4.97 4.15
N PHE A 21 -6.00 4.27 3.15
CA PHE A 21 -6.29 2.83 3.25
C PHE A 21 -5.00 2.02 3.48
N GLY A 22 -3.91 2.41 2.83
CA GLY A 22 -2.59 1.82 3.06
C GLY A 22 -2.12 1.96 4.50
N LEU A 23 -2.44 3.06 5.20
CA LEU A 23 -2.07 3.26 6.62
C LEU A 23 -2.79 2.27 7.55
N VAL A 24 -4.03 1.90 7.20
CA VAL A 24 -4.77 0.86 7.93
C VAL A 24 -4.14 -0.51 7.67
N LEU A 25 -3.81 -0.82 6.41
CA LEU A 25 -3.14 -2.07 6.03
C LEU A 25 -1.71 -2.19 6.60
N ALA A 26 -1.06 -1.08 6.95
CA ALA A 26 0.27 -1.09 7.54
C ALA A 26 0.31 -1.80 8.92
N PHE A 27 -0.81 -1.84 9.66
CA PHE A 27 -0.87 -2.54 10.95
C PHE A 27 -0.64 -4.05 10.85
N PRO A 28 -1.44 -4.82 10.08
CA PRO A 28 -1.22 -6.25 9.95
C PRO A 28 0.15 -6.57 9.32
N ILE A 29 0.65 -5.72 8.42
CA ILE A 29 1.99 -5.87 7.82
C ILE A 29 3.08 -5.73 8.88
N MET A 30 2.99 -4.73 9.76
CA MET A 30 3.94 -4.54 10.86
C MET A 30 3.94 -5.75 11.81
N TRP A 31 2.76 -6.24 12.21
CA TRP A 31 2.65 -7.38 13.12
C TRP A 31 3.23 -8.66 12.52
N THR A 32 2.83 -8.98 11.28
CA THR A 32 3.32 -10.18 10.60
C THR A 32 4.82 -10.13 10.33
N TRP A 33 5.34 -8.97 9.93
CA TRP A 33 6.79 -8.78 9.75
C TRP A 33 7.52 -8.98 11.07
N ASN A 34 7.16 -8.25 12.12
CA ASN A 34 7.86 -8.28 13.41
C ASN A 34 7.79 -9.64 14.09
N TYR A 35 6.76 -10.44 13.81
CA TYR A 35 6.64 -11.79 14.31
C TYR A 35 7.50 -12.79 13.53
N THR A 36 7.48 -12.75 12.19
CA THR A 36 8.09 -13.80 11.36
C THR A 36 9.51 -13.46 10.88
N MET A 37 9.73 -12.24 10.39
CA MET A 37 10.97 -11.88 9.68
C MET A 37 12.19 -11.79 10.61
N PRO A 38 12.11 -11.16 11.80
CA PRO A 38 13.20 -11.21 12.77
C PRO A 38 13.51 -12.61 13.27
N TYR A 39 12.49 -13.45 13.45
CA TYR A 39 12.67 -14.80 13.98
C TYR A 39 13.31 -15.75 12.96
N LEU A 40 12.82 -15.74 11.71
CA LEU A 40 13.26 -16.68 10.68
C LEU A 40 14.55 -16.24 9.96
N PHE A 41 14.72 -14.93 9.77
CA PHE A 41 15.78 -14.39 8.91
C PHE A 41 16.74 -13.45 9.66
N SER A 42 16.61 -13.31 10.98
CA SER A 42 17.41 -12.39 11.80
C SER A 42 17.37 -10.94 11.30
N LEU A 43 16.26 -10.53 10.68
CA LEU A 43 16.03 -9.19 10.18
C LEU A 43 15.61 -8.22 11.31
N LYS A 44 15.76 -6.92 11.08
CA LYS A 44 15.27 -5.90 12.02
C LYS A 44 13.74 -5.84 12.01
N THR A 45 13.18 -5.52 13.18
CA THR A 45 11.78 -5.11 13.30
C THR A 45 11.54 -3.80 12.55
N ILE A 46 10.32 -3.63 12.07
CA ILE A 46 9.87 -2.44 11.36
C ILE A 46 8.87 -1.65 12.21
N THR A 47 8.89 -0.34 12.03
CA THR A 47 7.87 0.58 12.58
C THR A 47 6.65 0.64 11.67
N TRP A 48 5.55 1.20 12.18
CA TRP A 48 4.31 1.36 11.42
C TRP A 48 4.50 2.15 10.11
N GLY A 49 5.29 3.24 10.15
CA GLY A 49 5.62 4.01 8.94
C GLY A 49 6.43 3.21 7.93
N GLN A 50 7.37 2.37 8.38
CA GLN A 50 8.13 1.48 7.50
C GLN A 50 7.24 0.40 6.87
N ALA A 51 6.29 -0.15 7.62
CA ALA A 51 5.30 -1.09 7.11
C ALA A 51 4.39 -0.44 6.04
N TRP A 52 4.03 0.83 6.23
CA TRP A 52 3.28 1.59 5.22
C TRP A 52 4.07 1.80 3.93
N CYS A 53 5.34 2.23 4.04
CA CYS A 53 6.22 2.37 2.89
C CYS A 53 6.40 1.04 2.15
N LEU A 54 6.50 -0.07 2.88
CA LEU A 54 6.60 -1.40 2.30
C LEU A 54 5.31 -1.77 1.54
N ASN A 55 4.14 -1.51 2.12
CA ASN A 55 2.85 -1.70 1.46
C ASN A 55 2.76 -0.91 0.16
N PHE A 56 3.12 0.38 0.21
CA PHE A 56 3.14 1.25 -0.97
C PHE A 56 4.10 0.73 -2.04
N LEU A 57 5.33 0.35 -1.66
CA LEU A 57 6.33 -0.20 -2.55
C LEU A 57 5.83 -1.49 -3.22
N THR A 58 5.21 -2.40 -2.47
CA THR A 58 4.64 -3.63 -3.05
C THR A 58 3.51 -3.33 -4.03
N GLY A 59 2.69 -2.32 -3.79
CA GLY A 59 1.66 -1.86 -4.73
C GLY A 59 2.23 -1.26 -6.01
N CYS A 60 3.41 -0.62 -5.95
CA CYS A 60 4.11 -0.13 -7.14
C CYS A 60 4.80 -1.26 -7.92
N LEU A 61 5.38 -2.24 -7.23
CA LEU A 61 6.13 -3.33 -7.85
C LEU A 61 5.23 -4.45 -8.40
N ILE A 62 4.17 -4.79 -7.69
CA ILE A 62 3.27 -5.90 -8.05
C ILE A 62 2.15 -5.34 -8.91
N LYS A 63 2.28 -5.54 -10.22
CA LYS A 63 1.23 -5.20 -11.18
C LYS A 63 0.00 -6.09 -10.90
N SER A 64 -1.16 -5.47 -10.66
CA SER A 64 -2.41 -6.23 -10.62
C SER A 64 -2.64 -6.88 -11.98
N THR A 65 -2.71 -8.21 -12.01
CA THR A 65 -3.04 -8.94 -13.23
C THR A 65 -4.55 -8.93 -13.36
N ASN A 66 -5.09 -8.07 -14.22
CA ASN A 66 -6.50 -8.08 -14.56
C ASN A 66 -6.76 -9.30 -15.46
N THR A 67 -7.13 -10.42 -14.86
CA THR A 67 -7.66 -11.58 -15.60
C THR A 67 -8.99 -11.18 -16.20
N ASN A 68 -8.98 -10.76 -17.47
CA ASN A 68 -10.18 -10.57 -18.25
C ASN A 68 -10.78 -11.97 -18.50
N TYR A 69 -11.77 -12.36 -17.71
CA TYR A 69 -12.64 -13.47 -18.10
C TYR A 69 -13.37 -13.03 -19.37
N LYS A 70 -13.05 -13.70 -20.48
CA LYS A 70 -13.76 -13.59 -21.75
C LYS A 70 -15.10 -14.30 -21.65
#